data_AF-C9SW50-F1
#
_entry.id   AF-C9SW50-F1
#
_cell.length_a   1.000
_cell.length_b   1.000
_cell.length_c   1.000
_cell.angle_alpha   90.00
_cell.angle_beta   90.00
_cell.angle_gamma   90.00
#
_symmetry.space_group_name_H-M   'P 1'
#
loop_
_entity.id
_entity.type
_entity.pdbx_description
1 polymer ?
#
loop_
_entity_poly.entity_id
_entity_poly.type
_entity_poly.pdbx_seq_one_letter_code
_entity_poly.pdbx_strand_id
1 'polypeptide(L)'
;MHLQTALAVLASAAHLASAAPAAESIKQNSPLRLIKTSEEDPGRWVTEEEKAKLVLGSKRINFIDITDIQDEAVLSVLSTPPSESSLEALIVGAHYDSTAGSSTARAPGADDNGTGSVNTLEALRILANSGFKPKNTLEFHWYGGEEGGLLGSQAVFRNYASTGATVLAMLNQDMTGYSPGGRPVVFSDYVDASLSSYVTLIARQYTGLTTGTSRCGYGCSDHASARAAGFPAAFVASEPFASSNPNIHSSRDTYASIQWASVLRHSKFTVGFLVEASYL
;
A
#
# COMPACT_ATOMS: atom_id res chain seq x y z
N MET A 1 83.57 -34.38 10.38
CA MET A 1 83.00 -35.67 9.93
C MET A 1 81.57 -35.43 9.52
N HIS A 2 81.19 -35.93 8.36
CA HIS A 2 79.92 -35.72 7.68
C HIS A 2 78.72 -36.32 8.41
N LEU A 3 77.53 -35.75 8.13
CA LEU A 3 76.36 -36.39 7.47
C LEU A 3 75.01 -36.04 8.13
N GLN A 4 74.31 -35.10 7.48
CA GLN A 4 72.92 -35.19 7.01
C GLN A 4 71.83 -35.85 7.89
N THR A 5 70.75 -35.12 8.16
CA THR A 5 69.42 -35.47 7.62
C THR A 5 68.47 -34.27 7.68
N ALA A 6 67.75 -34.06 6.57
CA ALA A 6 66.73 -33.04 6.37
C ALA A 6 65.36 -33.54 6.83
N LEU A 7 64.47 -32.64 7.28
CA LEU A 7 63.21 -32.33 6.58
C LEU A 7 62.45 -31.18 7.27
N ALA A 8 61.80 -30.36 6.44
CA ALA A 8 61.02 -29.19 6.77
C ALA A 8 59.59 -29.53 7.27
N VAL A 9 58.91 -28.56 7.91
CA VAL A 9 57.70 -27.87 7.40
C VAL A 9 57.01 -27.06 8.52
N LEU A 10 56.84 -25.76 8.23
CA LEU A 10 55.83 -24.74 8.60
C LEU A 10 54.93 -24.93 9.86
N ALA A 11 54.98 -23.97 10.78
CA ALA A 11 54.06 -22.82 10.97
C ALA A 11 52.79 -23.19 11.76
N SER A 12 52.49 -22.59 12.92
CA SER A 12 51.94 -21.24 13.04
C SER A 12 51.75 -20.93 14.54
N ALA A 13 52.32 -19.84 15.06
CA ALA A 13 51.64 -18.57 15.40
C ALA A 13 50.51 -18.70 16.44
N ALA A 14 50.86 -18.51 17.72
CA ALA A 14 49.91 -18.28 18.80
C ALA A 14 49.79 -16.75 19.05
N HIS A 15 48.67 -16.16 18.64
CA HIS A 15 48.24 -14.85 19.12
C HIS A 15 47.30 -15.04 20.32
N LEU A 16 47.60 -14.32 21.40
CA LEU A 16 46.76 -14.26 22.61
C LEU A 16 45.38 -13.67 22.26
N ALA A 17 44.33 -14.42 22.57
CA ALA A 17 42.96 -13.91 22.63
C ALA A 17 42.61 -13.54 24.07
N SER A 18 42.39 -12.25 24.31
CA SER A 18 41.73 -11.72 25.52
C SER A 18 40.22 -11.82 25.30
N ALA A 19 39.53 -12.69 26.04
CA ALA A 19 38.08 -12.80 26.03
C ALA A 19 37.45 -11.62 26.79
N ALA A 20 36.77 -10.74 26.06
CA ALA A 20 35.79 -9.82 26.64
C ALA A 20 34.46 -10.58 26.85
N PRO A 21 33.69 -10.30 27.92
CA PRO A 21 32.38 -10.94 28.10
C PRO A 21 31.44 -10.50 26.98
N ALA A 22 30.67 -11.45 26.45
CA ALA A 22 29.61 -11.19 25.50
C ALA A 22 28.66 -10.14 26.10
N ALA A 23 28.55 -8.99 25.45
CA ALA A 23 27.48 -8.05 25.74
C ALA A 23 26.15 -8.79 25.50
N GLU A 24 25.37 -8.97 26.56
CA GLU A 24 23.97 -9.37 26.41
C GLU A 24 23.30 -8.35 25.51
N SER A 25 22.89 -8.77 24.31
CA SER A 25 22.07 -7.96 23.43
C SER A 25 20.78 -7.64 24.18
N ILE A 26 20.57 -6.37 24.49
CA ILE A 26 19.29 -5.87 24.97
C ILE A 26 18.25 -6.27 23.92
N LYS A 27 17.37 -7.22 24.24
CA LYS A 27 16.17 -7.48 23.44
C LYS A 27 15.32 -6.23 23.51
N GLN A 28 15.43 -5.36 22.51
CA GLN A 28 14.41 -4.35 22.25
C GLN A 28 13.10 -5.12 22.05
N ASN A 29 12.17 -5.02 23.01
CA ASN A 29 10.82 -5.49 22.79
C ASN A 29 10.28 -4.74 21.58
N SER A 30 10.13 -5.44 20.45
CA SER A 30 9.52 -4.88 19.26
C SER A 30 8.17 -4.28 19.67
N PRO A 31 7.88 -3.01 19.31
CA PRO A 31 6.66 -2.35 19.75
C PRO A 31 5.46 -3.17 19.28
N LEU A 32 4.64 -3.62 20.23
CA LEU A 32 3.42 -4.36 19.93
C LEU A 32 2.40 -3.41 19.27
N ARG A 33 1.64 -3.93 18.30
CA ARG A 33 0.51 -3.24 17.67
C ARG A 33 -0.78 -3.86 18.16
N LEU A 34 -1.72 -3.02 18.60
CA LEU A 34 -3.06 -3.46 18.91
C LEU A 34 -3.82 -3.61 17.59
N ILE A 35 -4.18 -4.84 17.24
CA ILE A 35 -4.99 -5.15 16.06
C ILE A 35 -6.39 -5.52 16.54
N LYS A 36 -7.39 -4.89 15.92
CA LYS A 36 -8.82 -5.15 16.14
C LYS A 36 -9.46 -5.48 14.80
N THR A 37 -10.18 -6.59 14.72
CA THR A 37 -10.72 -7.15 13.46
C THR A 37 -12.22 -6.94 13.27
N SER A 38 -12.93 -6.47 14.31
CA SER A 38 -14.33 -6.01 14.25
C SER A 38 -14.65 -5.06 15.43
N GLU A 39 -15.88 -4.55 15.51
CA GLU A 39 -16.29 -3.72 16.65
C GLU A 39 -16.40 -4.51 17.97
N GLU A 40 -16.73 -5.80 17.88
CA GLU A 40 -16.88 -6.75 19.00
C GLU A 40 -15.56 -7.42 19.40
N ASP A 41 -14.53 -7.35 18.55
CA ASP A 41 -13.21 -7.91 18.85
C ASP A 41 -12.55 -7.12 19.98
N PRO A 42 -12.18 -7.74 21.12
CA PRO A 42 -11.49 -7.04 22.20
C PRO A 42 -10.10 -6.51 21.80
N GLY A 43 -9.60 -6.92 20.63
CA GLY A 43 -8.29 -6.55 20.10
C GLY A 43 -7.18 -7.39 20.72
N ARG A 44 -6.12 -7.63 19.94
CA ARG A 44 -4.93 -8.36 20.37
C ARG A 44 -3.68 -7.55 20.10
N TRP A 45 -2.79 -7.52 21.09
CA TRP A 45 -1.43 -7.02 20.91
C TRP A 45 -0.62 -8.06 20.16
N VAL A 46 -0.09 -7.68 19.00
CA VAL A 46 0.71 -8.55 18.14
C VAL A 46 2.04 -7.87 17.80
N THR A 47 3.07 -8.66 17.55
CA THR A 47 4.31 -8.15 16.95
C THR A 47 4.10 -7.82 15.47
N GLU A 48 4.99 -7.03 14.87
CA GLU A 48 4.96 -6.78 13.41
C GLU A 48 5.03 -8.09 12.61
N GLU A 49 5.74 -9.10 13.11
CA GLU A 49 5.85 -10.42 12.45
C GLU A 49 4.57 -11.24 12.59
N GLU A 50 3.84 -11.12 13.71
CA GLU A 50 2.53 -11.73 13.90
C GLU A 50 1.46 -11.01 13.07
N LYS A 51 1.50 -9.67 12.97
CA LYS A 51 0.69 -8.87 12.03
C LYS A 51 0.92 -9.35 10.60
N ALA A 52 2.19 -9.50 10.20
CA ALA A 52 2.56 -10.03 8.89
C ALA A 52 2.03 -11.46 8.69
N LYS A 53 2.13 -12.38 9.65
CA LYS A 53 1.58 -13.74 9.52
C LYS A 53 0.05 -13.79 9.45
N LEU A 54 -0.64 -12.90 10.17
CA LEU A 54 -2.10 -12.78 10.12
C LEU A 54 -2.58 -12.26 8.76
N VAL A 55 -1.80 -11.40 8.12
CA VAL A 55 -2.13 -10.78 6.83
C VAL A 55 -1.59 -11.57 5.62
N LEU A 56 -0.44 -12.23 5.74
CA LEU A 56 0.32 -12.93 4.69
C LEU A 56 0.19 -14.47 4.73
N GLY A 57 -0.58 -15.04 5.68
CA GLY A 57 -0.77 -16.48 5.81
C GLY A 57 -1.51 -17.14 4.63
N SER A 58 -2.17 -16.35 3.79
CA SER A 58 -2.69 -16.75 2.48
C SER A 58 -1.60 -16.60 1.43
N LYS A 59 -1.19 -17.70 0.77
CA LYS A 59 -0.06 -17.81 -0.18
C LYS A 59 -0.05 -16.84 -1.40
N ARG A 60 -0.93 -15.83 -1.47
CA ARG A 60 -1.10 -14.90 -2.61
C ARG A 60 -1.65 -13.51 -2.23
N ILE A 61 -1.61 -13.13 -0.95
CA ILE A 61 -2.03 -11.78 -0.52
C ILE A 61 -0.82 -11.13 0.13
N ASN A 62 -0.27 -10.12 -0.55
CA ASN A 62 0.88 -9.36 -0.10
C ASN A 62 0.40 -8.06 0.53
N PHE A 63 0.92 -7.74 1.71
CA PHE A 63 0.74 -6.46 2.38
C PHE A 63 2.05 -5.69 2.30
N ILE A 64 1.98 -4.46 1.79
CA ILE A 64 3.14 -3.58 1.66
C ILE A 64 2.88 -2.36 2.53
N ASP A 65 3.54 -2.31 3.68
CA ASP A 65 3.63 -1.14 4.56
C ASP A 65 4.94 -0.41 4.19
N ILE A 66 4.85 0.70 3.46
CA ILE A 66 6.01 1.43 2.92
C ILE A 66 6.39 2.61 3.85
N THR A 67 6.14 2.47 5.15
CA THR A 67 6.57 3.49 6.11
C THR A 67 8.01 3.24 6.57
N ASP A 68 8.90 4.19 6.26
CA ASP A 68 10.28 4.33 6.78
C ASP A 68 11.23 3.12 6.67
N ILE A 69 11.34 2.49 5.49
CA ILE A 69 12.32 1.41 5.26
C ILE A 69 13.67 2.00 4.84
N GLN A 70 14.69 1.82 5.69
CA GLN A 70 16.11 2.04 5.37
C GLN A 70 16.98 0.78 5.53
N ASP A 71 16.35 -0.38 5.72
CA ASP A 71 17.03 -1.65 5.96
C ASP A 71 17.23 -2.44 4.65
N GLU A 72 18.49 -2.73 4.30
CA GLU A 72 18.87 -3.42 3.05
C GLU A 72 18.46 -4.90 2.98
N ALA A 73 18.25 -5.58 4.10
CA ALA A 73 17.78 -6.97 4.11
C ALA A 73 16.25 -7.06 3.91
N VAL A 74 15.51 -6.03 4.31
CA VAL A 74 14.06 -5.89 4.03
C VAL A 74 13.82 -5.46 2.57
N LEU A 75 14.66 -4.56 2.03
CA LEU A 75 14.79 -4.33 0.59
C LEU A 75 15.09 -5.65 -0.15
N SER A 76 15.87 -6.57 0.43
CA SER A 76 16.21 -7.87 -0.17
C SER A 76 15.09 -8.93 -0.16
N VAL A 77 14.18 -8.94 0.83
CA VAL A 77 13.06 -9.90 0.89
C VAL A 77 11.85 -9.44 0.06
N LEU A 78 11.61 -8.13 -0.03
CA LEU A 78 10.80 -7.55 -1.13
C LEU A 78 11.41 -7.84 -2.52
N SER A 79 12.68 -8.24 -2.54
CA SER A 79 13.47 -8.63 -3.71
C SER A 79 13.71 -10.15 -3.85
N THR A 80 12.96 -11.02 -3.14
CA THR A 80 13.06 -12.49 -3.34
C THR A 80 11.81 -13.04 -4.08
N PRO A 81 11.97 -13.60 -5.29
CA PRO A 81 10.91 -13.70 -6.29
C PRO A 81 9.92 -14.88 -6.07
N PRO A 82 8.65 -14.76 -6.52
CA PRO A 82 7.90 -15.94 -6.93
C PRO A 82 8.48 -16.44 -8.27
N SER A 83 9.03 -17.66 -8.32
CA SER A 83 9.41 -18.33 -9.57
C SER A 83 8.16 -18.98 -10.20
N GLU A 84 7.78 -18.83 -11.46
CA GLU A 84 8.46 -18.22 -12.62
C GLU A 84 7.49 -17.39 -13.48
N SER A 85 8.02 -16.26 -13.94
CA SER A 85 7.64 -15.41 -15.07
C SER A 85 6.16 -15.03 -15.26
N SER A 86 5.92 -13.72 -15.10
CA SER A 86 4.74 -12.93 -15.55
C SER A 86 3.52 -12.83 -14.63
N LEU A 87 3.69 -12.82 -13.31
CA LEU A 87 2.58 -12.36 -12.46
C LEU A 87 2.51 -10.84 -12.49
N GLU A 88 1.47 -10.31 -13.12
CA GLU A 88 1.21 -8.88 -13.26
C GLU A 88 0.61 -8.34 -11.94
N ALA A 89 1.09 -7.18 -11.50
CA ALA A 89 0.60 -6.54 -10.28
C ALA A 89 -0.75 -5.88 -10.51
N LEU A 90 -1.73 -6.23 -9.68
CA LEU A 90 -3.02 -5.58 -9.56
C LEU A 90 -3.04 -4.79 -8.25
N ILE A 91 -2.96 -3.47 -8.38
CA ILE A 91 -2.72 -2.55 -7.29
C ILE A 91 -4.01 -1.82 -6.93
N VAL A 92 -4.32 -1.75 -5.64
CA VAL A 92 -5.17 -0.70 -5.08
C VAL A 92 -4.34 0.17 -4.14
N GLY A 93 -4.50 1.48 -4.23
CA GLY A 93 -3.72 2.44 -3.45
C GLY A 93 -4.54 3.60 -2.92
N ALA A 94 -4.04 4.17 -1.84
CA ALA A 94 -4.44 5.45 -1.25
C ALA A 94 -3.21 6.09 -0.60
N HIS A 95 -3.19 7.39 -0.36
CA HIS A 95 -2.17 7.99 0.50
C HIS A 95 -2.62 7.99 1.97
N TYR A 96 -1.64 7.99 2.88
CA TYR A 96 -1.88 7.99 4.33
C TYR A 96 -1.39 9.26 5.03
N ASP A 97 -0.64 10.12 4.35
CA ASP A 97 -0.32 11.45 4.85
C ASP A 97 -1.52 12.39 4.73
N SER A 98 -1.46 13.51 5.46
CA SER A 98 -2.47 14.57 5.41
C SER A 98 -1.81 15.93 5.63
N THR A 99 -2.43 16.99 5.14
CA THR A 99 -1.97 18.36 5.35
C THR A 99 -3.03 19.28 5.96
N ALA A 100 -2.59 20.39 6.53
CA ALA A 100 -3.46 21.49 6.95
C ALA A 100 -2.82 22.87 6.70
N GLY A 101 -2.04 22.98 5.62
CA GLY A 101 -1.39 24.22 5.19
C GLY A 101 -0.12 24.62 5.96
N SER A 102 0.22 23.94 7.07
CA SER A 102 1.52 24.07 7.73
C SER A 102 1.89 22.80 8.49
N SER A 103 3.19 22.59 8.72
CA SER A 103 3.72 21.41 9.42
C SER A 103 3.34 21.30 10.91
N THR A 104 2.78 22.36 11.50
CA THR A 104 2.33 22.38 12.90
C THR A 104 0.81 22.42 13.03
N ALA A 105 0.09 22.57 11.92
CA ALA A 105 -1.35 22.60 11.93
C ALA A 105 -1.89 21.19 12.21
N ARG A 106 -3.00 21.13 12.97
CA ARG A 106 -3.73 19.88 13.16
C ARG A 106 -4.39 19.48 11.84
N ALA A 107 -3.91 18.38 11.25
CA ALA A 107 -4.43 17.76 10.03
C ALA A 107 -5.01 16.37 10.39
N PRO A 108 -6.32 16.25 10.61
CA PRO A 108 -6.91 14.94 10.91
C PRO A 108 -7.08 14.07 9.66
N GLY A 109 -7.21 14.68 8.47
CA GLY A 109 -7.21 13.98 7.18
C GLY A 109 -8.21 12.83 7.08
N ALA A 110 -9.42 13.03 7.63
CA ALA A 110 -10.39 11.96 7.75
C ALA A 110 -10.90 11.50 6.38
N ASP A 111 -11.34 12.42 5.53
CA ASP A 111 -11.79 12.09 4.18
C ASP A 111 -10.58 11.97 3.25
N ASP A 112 -9.64 12.90 3.39
CA ASP A 112 -8.45 13.10 2.57
C ASP A 112 -7.17 12.79 3.37
N ASN A 113 -6.62 11.57 3.31
CA ASN A 113 -7.20 10.40 2.63
C ASN A 113 -7.35 9.19 3.56
N GLY A 114 -7.77 9.46 4.80
CA GLY A 114 -8.11 8.44 5.78
C GLY A 114 -9.17 7.46 5.27
N THR A 115 -10.16 7.92 4.51
CA THR A 115 -11.21 7.04 3.97
C THR A 115 -10.71 6.11 2.87
N GLY A 116 -9.90 6.58 1.92
CA GLY A 116 -9.28 5.72 0.91
C GLY A 116 -8.36 4.69 1.56
N SER A 117 -7.58 5.11 2.55
CA SER A 117 -6.74 4.24 3.37
C SER A 117 -7.53 3.14 4.07
N VAL A 118 -8.69 3.46 4.66
CA VAL A 118 -9.59 2.48 5.30
C VAL A 118 -10.19 1.51 4.29
N ASN A 119 -10.62 1.97 3.11
CA ASN A 119 -11.17 1.07 2.10
C ASN A 119 -10.13 0.08 1.58
N THR A 120 -8.89 0.53 1.36
CA THR A 120 -7.77 -0.33 0.98
C THR A 120 -7.51 -1.38 2.07
N LEU A 121 -7.52 -0.97 3.34
CA LEU A 121 -7.32 -1.87 4.48
C LEU A 121 -8.46 -2.89 4.62
N GLU A 122 -9.70 -2.46 4.46
CA GLU A 122 -10.87 -3.32 4.58
C GLU A 122 -10.93 -4.35 3.45
N ALA A 123 -10.58 -3.94 2.21
CA ALA A 123 -10.48 -4.87 1.10
C ALA A 123 -9.42 -5.95 1.36
N LEU A 124 -8.24 -5.56 1.87
CA LEU A 124 -7.20 -6.49 2.29
C LEU A 124 -7.73 -7.45 3.36
N ARG A 125 -8.35 -6.93 4.43
CA ARG A 125 -8.89 -7.73 5.53
C ARG A 125 -9.91 -8.77 5.05
N ILE A 126 -10.85 -8.37 4.18
CA ILE A 126 -11.87 -9.26 3.62
C ILE A 126 -11.24 -10.36 2.77
N LEU A 127 -10.32 -10.00 1.86
CA LEU A 127 -9.71 -10.96 0.94
C LEU A 127 -8.81 -11.95 1.68
N ALA A 128 -8.04 -11.49 2.67
CA ALA A 128 -7.21 -12.34 3.52
C ALA A 128 -8.06 -13.32 4.34
N ASN A 129 -9.09 -12.82 5.03
CA ASN A 129 -9.93 -13.64 5.90
C ASN A 129 -10.81 -14.63 5.14
N SER A 130 -11.18 -14.32 3.88
CA SER A 130 -11.93 -15.25 3.03
C SER A 130 -11.07 -16.40 2.46
N GLY A 131 -9.74 -16.33 2.63
CA GLY A 131 -8.81 -17.27 2.02
C GLY A 131 -8.77 -17.18 0.49
N PHE A 132 -9.07 -15.99 -0.06
CA PHE A 132 -9.08 -15.77 -1.50
C PHE A 132 -7.70 -16.05 -2.12
N LYS A 133 -7.69 -16.69 -3.29
CA LYS A 133 -6.48 -17.06 -4.01
C LYS A 133 -6.52 -16.42 -5.40
N PRO A 134 -6.07 -15.16 -5.54
CA PRO A 134 -6.05 -14.48 -6.83
C PRO A 134 -5.16 -15.23 -7.85
N LYS A 135 -5.38 -15.03 -9.16
CA LYS A 135 -4.43 -15.52 -10.17
C LYS A 135 -3.25 -14.56 -10.34
N ASN A 136 -3.54 -13.26 -10.34
CA ASN A 136 -2.55 -12.18 -10.35
C ASN A 136 -2.10 -11.80 -8.94
N THR A 137 -0.99 -11.08 -8.83
CA THR A 137 -0.53 -10.56 -7.53
C THR A 137 -1.38 -9.37 -7.14
N LEU A 138 -2.03 -9.43 -5.97
CA LEU A 138 -2.71 -8.26 -5.41
C LEU A 138 -1.73 -7.47 -4.53
N GLU A 139 -1.65 -6.17 -4.77
CA GLU A 139 -0.88 -5.25 -3.94
C GLU A 139 -1.78 -4.16 -3.36
N PHE A 140 -1.56 -3.83 -2.10
CA PHE A 140 -2.29 -2.80 -1.36
C PHE A 140 -1.28 -1.76 -0.92
N HIS A 141 -1.41 -0.54 -1.44
CA HIS A 141 -0.43 0.53 -1.26
C HIS A 141 -0.98 1.63 -0.36
N TRP A 142 -0.14 2.10 0.56
CA TRP A 142 -0.33 3.34 1.30
C TRP A 142 0.83 4.26 1.01
N TYR A 143 0.59 5.30 0.22
CA TYR A 143 1.63 6.24 -0.20
C TYR A 143 1.84 7.33 0.85
N GLY A 144 3.09 7.68 1.12
CA GLY A 144 3.45 8.83 1.94
C GLY A 144 3.93 10.00 1.08
N GLY A 145 3.65 11.22 1.52
CA GLY A 145 4.10 12.44 0.85
C GLY A 145 3.34 12.71 -0.46
N GLU A 146 2.09 12.27 -0.57
CA GLU A 146 1.19 12.67 -1.66
C GLU A 146 1.02 14.19 -1.64
N GLU A 147 0.77 14.73 -0.45
CA GLU A 147 0.51 16.16 -0.20
C GLU A 147 1.76 17.02 -0.45
N GLY A 148 2.93 16.37 -0.43
CA GLY A 148 4.22 16.95 -0.81
C GLY A 148 4.49 16.95 -2.32
N GLY A 149 3.52 16.52 -3.13
CA GLY A 149 3.62 16.37 -4.57
C GLY A 149 3.95 14.95 -5.01
N LEU A 150 3.17 13.97 -4.56
CA LEU A 150 3.20 12.57 -5.01
C LEU A 150 4.54 11.86 -4.76
N LEU A 151 5.25 12.17 -3.67
CA LEU A 151 6.63 11.75 -3.48
C LEU A 151 6.76 10.22 -3.36
N GLY A 152 5.93 9.60 -2.53
CA GLY A 152 5.93 8.16 -2.30
C GLY A 152 5.55 7.37 -3.55
N SER A 153 4.43 7.70 -4.18
CA SER A 153 3.98 7.04 -5.40
C SER A 153 4.97 7.22 -6.55
N GLN A 154 5.59 8.39 -6.72
CA GLN A 154 6.63 8.59 -7.74
C GLN A 154 7.83 7.68 -7.50
N ALA A 155 8.28 7.53 -6.25
CA ALA A 155 9.38 6.63 -5.92
C ALA A 155 9.03 5.17 -6.27
N VAL A 156 7.84 4.71 -5.88
CA VAL A 156 7.36 3.35 -6.16
C VAL A 156 7.28 3.08 -7.67
N PHE A 157 6.59 3.93 -8.43
CA PHE A 157 6.36 3.67 -9.85
C PHE A 157 7.60 3.90 -10.72
N ARG A 158 8.52 4.80 -10.33
CA ARG A 158 9.84 4.88 -10.96
C ARG A 158 10.66 3.62 -10.72
N ASN A 159 10.61 3.07 -9.51
CA ASN A 159 11.27 1.80 -9.21
C ASN A 159 10.69 0.67 -10.08
N TYR A 160 9.37 0.53 -10.12
CA TYR A 160 8.69 -0.50 -10.92
C TYR A 160 9.07 -0.41 -12.41
N ALA A 161 9.12 0.80 -12.97
CA ALA A 161 9.58 1.01 -14.33
C ALA A 161 11.06 0.62 -14.52
N SER A 162 11.93 0.96 -13.56
CA SER A 162 13.37 0.67 -13.64
C SER A 162 13.71 -0.82 -13.50
N THR A 163 12.90 -1.58 -12.74
CA THR A 163 13.10 -3.02 -12.50
C THR A 163 12.35 -3.89 -13.50
N GLY A 164 11.62 -3.30 -14.46
CA GLY A 164 10.84 -4.03 -15.46
C GLY A 164 9.62 -4.76 -14.87
N ALA A 165 9.04 -4.24 -13.79
CA ALA A 165 7.82 -4.80 -13.21
C ALA A 165 6.63 -4.62 -14.19
N THR A 166 5.70 -5.59 -14.19
CA THR A 166 4.47 -5.51 -14.96
C THR A 166 3.32 -5.13 -14.03
N VAL A 167 2.67 -3.99 -14.28
CA VAL A 167 1.46 -3.56 -13.58
C VAL A 167 0.29 -3.71 -14.54
N LEU A 168 -0.64 -4.61 -14.20
CA LEU A 168 -1.85 -4.84 -14.97
C LEU A 168 -2.83 -3.69 -14.79
N ALA A 169 -3.02 -3.24 -13.55
CA ALA A 169 -3.88 -2.13 -13.22
C ALA A 169 -3.53 -1.54 -11.85
N MET A 170 -3.64 -0.21 -11.75
CA MET A 170 -3.61 0.53 -10.50
C MET A 170 -4.94 1.27 -10.29
N LEU A 171 -5.61 0.99 -9.18
CA LEU A 171 -6.81 1.72 -8.76
C LEU A 171 -6.45 2.64 -7.58
N ASN A 172 -6.53 3.94 -7.80
CA ASN A 172 -6.39 4.93 -6.75
C ASN A 172 -7.75 5.23 -6.10
N GLN A 173 -7.79 5.18 -4.77
CA GLN A 173 -8.93 5.57 -3.95
C GLN A 173 -8.53 6.82 -3.17
N ASP A 174 -9.16 7.95 -3.49
CA ASP A 174 -8.90 9.21 -2.81
C ASP A 174 -10.21 9.93 -2.50
N MET A 175 -10.39 10.35 -1.25
CA MET A 175 -11.61 11.00 -0.76
C MET A 175 -12.89 10.18 -1.00
N THR A 176 -13.10 9.15 -0.19
CA THR A 176 -14.17 8.15 -0.38
C THR A 176 -15.27 8.21 0.69
N GLY A 177 -15.25 9.20 1.57
CA GLY A 177 -16.17 9.33 2.69
C GLY A 177 -17.18 10.46 2.57
N TYR A 178 -16.84 11.61 2.00
CA TYR A 178 -17.81 12.68 1.75
C TYR A 178 -18.52 12.46 0.40
N SER A 179 -19.84 12.22 0.40
CA SER A 179 -20.59 11.88 -0.82
C SER A 179 -22.04 12.41 -0.85
N PRO A 180 -22.30 13.73 -0.81
CA PRO A 180 -23.65 14.28 -0.98
C PRO A 180 -24.35 13.82 -2.28
N GLY A 181 -23.60 13.59 -3.35
CA GLY A 181 -24.07 13.06 -4.63
C GLY A 181 -24.38 11.56 -4.61
N GLY A 182 -23.97 10.83 -3.57
CA GLY A 182 -24.42 9.48 -3.27
C GLY A 182 -23.99 8.40 -4.26
N ARG A 183 -22.97 8.65 -5.09
CA ARG A 183 -22.47 7.71 -6.11
C ARG A 183 -20.95 7.85 -6.31
N PRO A 184 -20.25 6.79 -6.77
CA PRO A 184 -18.82 6.89 -7.07
C PRO A 184 -18.58 7.80 -8.28
N VAL A 185 -17.43 8.46 -8.31
CA VAL A 185 -17.00 9.32 -9.41
C VAL A 185 -15.68 8.82 -9.96
N VAL A 186 -15.65 8.54 -11.26
CA VAL A 186 -14.46 8.06 -11.97
C VAL A 186 -13.81 9.23 -12.71
N PHE A 187 -12.52 9.46 -12.49
CA PHE A 187 -11.78 10.53 -13.14
C PHE A 187 -11.34 10.16 -14.55
N SER A 188 -11.20 11.16 -15.42
CA SER A 188 -11.03 10.96 -16.87
C SER A 188 -9.76 11.60 -17.46
N ASP A 189 -8.93 12.22 -16.64
CA ASP A 189 -7.63 12.79 -16.99
C ASP A 189 -6.53 12.12 -16.17
N TYR A 190 -5.32 12.04 -16.73
CA TYR A 190 -4.19 11.31 -16.12
C TYR A 190 -4.54 9.87 -15.70
N VAL A 191 -5.34 9.18 -16.52
CA VAL A 191 -5.76 7.78 -16.33
C VAL A 191 -5.57 6.96 -17.60
N ASP A 192 -5.75 5.65 -17.51
CA ASP A 192 -5.95 4.76 -18.64
C ASP A 192 -7.46 4.64 -18.94
N ALA A 193 -7.85 4.88 -20.20
CA ALA A 193 -9.26 4.95 -20.59
C ALA A 193 -9.96 3.59 -20.53
N SER A 194 -9.25 2.51 -20.88
CA SER A 194 -9.79 1.14 -20.85
C SER A 194 -10.00 0.70 -19.41
N LEU A 195 -9.02 0.94 -18.55
CA LEU A 195 -9.12 0.65 -17.12
C LEU A 195 -10.21 1.49 -16.45
N SER A 196 -10.36 2.77 -16.80
CA SER A 196 -11.43 3.63 -16.27
C SER A 196 -12.83 3.15 -16.68
N SER A 197 -12.96 2.62 -17.90
CA SER A 197 -14.20 2.00 -18.38
C SER A 197 -14.51 0.70 -17.62
N TYR A 198 -13.49 -0.13 -17.37
CA TYR A 198 -13.61 -1.32 -16.54
C TYR A 198 -14.00 -0.97 -15.10
N VAL A 199 -13.34 0.00 -14.48
CA VAL A 199 -13.67 0.51 -13.15
C VAL A 199 -15.12 1.01 -13.07
N THR A 200 -15.60 1.71 -14.10
CA THR A 200 -17.01 2.13 -14.19
C THR A 200 -17.97 0.94 -14.20
N LEU A 201 -17.65 -0.12 -14.95
CA LEU A 201 -18.44 -1.35 -15.00
C LEU A 201 -18.49 -2.04 -13.63
N ILE A 202 -17.33 -2.21 -12.99
CA ILE A 202 -17.22 -2.85 -11.66
C ILE A 202 -17.95 -2.02 -10.60
N ALA A 203 -17.77 -0.70 -10.60
CA ALA A 203 -18.48 0.19 -9.68
C ALA A 203 -20.00 0.03 -9.84
N ARG A 204 -20.50 -0.01 -11.08
CA ARG A 204 -21.93 -0.26 -11.32
C ARG A 204 -22.39 -1.62 -10.82
N GLN A 205 -21.62 -2.67 -11.09
CA GLN A 205 -21.96 -4.04 -10.71
C GLN A 205 -22.03 -4.24 -9.19
N TYR A 206 -21.03 -3.73 -8.46
CA TYR A 206 -20.87 -4.01 -7.03
C TYR A 206 -21.54 -2.97 -6.12
N THR A 207 -21.99 -1.84 -6.69
CA THR A 207 -22.74 -0.81 -5.93
C THR A 207 -24.21 -0.70 -6.34
N GLY A 208 -24.58 -1.18 -7.53
CA GLY A 208 -25.91 -0.98 -8.12
C GLY A 208 -26.17 0.45 -8.61
N LEU A 209 -25.16 1.32 -8.62
CA LEU A 209 -25.30 2.74 -8.94
C LEU A 209 -24.62 3.10 -10.26
N THR A 210 -25.08 4.16 -10.91
CA THR A 210 -24.31 4.79 -12.00
C THR A 210 -23.13 5.56 -11.43
N THR A 211 -22.07 5.73 -12.22
CA THR A 211 -20.93 6.56 -11.81
C THR A 211 -21.09 8.00 -12.30
N GLY A 212 -20.51 8.94 -11.57
CA GLY A 212 -20.17 10.26 -12.10
C GLY A 212 -18.86 10.23 -12.87
N THR A 213 -18.57 11.32 -13.57
CA THR A 213 -17.27 11.55 -14.21
C THR A 213 -16.76 12.93 -13.82
N SER A 214 -15.46 13.02 -13.55
CA SER A 214 -14.80 14.29 -13.24
C SER A 214 -13.41 14.39 -13.86
N ARG A 215 -12.80 15.56 -13.69
CA ARG A 215 -11.42 15.85 -14.05
C ARG A 215 -10.79 16.71 -12.98
N CYS A 216 -9.50 16.53 -12.74
CA CYS A 216 -8.73 17.40 -11.85
C CYS A 216 -8.04 18.55 -12.61
N GLY A 217 -7.69 18.35 -13.87
CA GLY A 217 -6.91 19.27 -14.70
C GLY A 217 -5.39 19.13 -14.57
N TYR A 218 -4.91 18.30 -13.64
CA TYR A 218 -3.51 17.98 -13.39
C TYR A 218 -3.39 16.59 -12.75
N GLY A 219 -2.17 16.07 -12.57
CA GLY A 219 -1.94 14.82 -11.84
C GLY A 219 -2.21 14.99 -10.35
N CYS A 220 -3.47 14.84 -9.95
CA CYS A 220 -3.99 15.30 -8.66
C CYS A 220 -3.88 14.32 -7.51
N SER A 221 -3.45 13.08 -7.75
CA SER A 221 -3.25 12.06 -6.72
C SER A 221 -2.36 10.94 -7.29
N ASP A 222 -2.09 9.90 -6.50
CA ASP A 222 -1.03 8.91 -6.77
C ASP A 222 -1.16 8.16 -8.11
N HIS A 223 -2.38 8.00 -8.64
CA HIS A 223 -2.64 7.44 -9.98
C HIS A 223 -1.81 8.12 -11.09
N ALA A 224 -1.56 9.42 -10.96
CA ALA A 224 -0.79 10.17 -11.94
C ALA A 224 0.68 9.71 -11.99
N SER A 225 1.23 9.25 -10.86
CA SER A 225 2.60 8.69 -10.80
C SER A 225 2.68 7.38 -11.58
N ALA A 226 1.69 6.50 -11.44
CA ALA A 226 1.60 5.27 -12.22
C ALA A 226 1.49 5.55 -13.72
N ARG A 227 0.62 6.48 -14.12
CA ARG A 227 0.52 6.90 -15.54
C ARG A 227 1.80 7.50 -16.09
N ALA A 228 2.46 8.36 -15.32
CA ALA A 228 3.72 8.98 -15.71
C ALA A 228 4.84 7.95 -15.91
N ALA A 229 4.82 6.85 -15.15
CA ALA A 229 5.72 5.71 -15.31
C ALA A 229 5.30 4.73 -16.42
N GLY A 230 4.18 4.97 -17.11
CA GLY A 230 3.69 4.15 -18.23
C GLY A 230 2.71 3.05 -17.85
N PHE A 231 2.33 2.91 -16.58
CA PHE A 231 1.44 1.85 -16.11
C PHE A 231 -0.05 2.23 -16.22
N PRO A 232 -0.97 1.28 -16.47
CA PRO A 232 -2.41 1.55 -16.47
C PRO A 232 -2.88 1.95 -15.06
N ALA A 233 -3.56 3.09 -14.95
CA ALA A 233 -4.10 3.56 -13.68
C ALA A 233 -5.47 4.22 -13.85
N ALA A 234 -6.34 4.05 -12.86
CA ALA A 234 -7.64 4.70 -12.76
C ALA A 234 -7.79 5.33 -11.38
N PHE A 235 -8.65 6.35 -11.30
CA PHE A 235 -8.89 7.09 -10.07
C PHE A 235 -10.39 7.21 -9.81
N VAL A 236 -10.78 6.87 -8.58
CA VAL A 236 -12.16 6.99 -8.09
C VAL A 236 -12.21 7.75 -6.77
N ALA A 237 -13.12 8.72 -6.70
CA ALA A 237 -13.49 9.44 -5.48
C ALA A 237 -15.01 9.35 -5.23
N SER A 238 -15.47 9.90 -4.11
CA SER A 238 -16.89 9.98 -3.78
C SER A 238 -17.62 11.18 -4.37
N GLU A 239 -16.90 12.22 -4.83
CA GLU A 239 -17.47 13.43 -5.43
C GLU A 239 -16.63 13.94 -6.63
N PRO A 240 -17.24 14.70 -7.55
CA PRO A 240 -16.49 15.47 -8.54
C PRO A 240 -15.55 16.47 -7.88
N PHE A 241 -14.41 16.77 -8.54
CA PHE A 241 -13.40 17.70 -8.02
C PHE A 241 -13.99 19.06 -7.59
N ALA A 242 -14.92 19.61 -8.38
CA ALA A 242 -15.54 20.91 -8.10
C ALA A 242 -16.47 20.94 -6.88
N SER A 243 -16.87 19.77 -6.37
CA SER A 243 -17.76 19.62 -5.22
C SER A 243 -17.19 18.65 -4.18
N SER A 244 -15.87 18.54 -4.13
CA SER A 244 -15.16 17.77 -3.12
C SER A 244 -15.46 18.29 -1.71
N ASN A 245 -15.06 17.53 -0.69
CA ASN A 245 -15.28 17.90 0.70
C ASN A 245 -14.68 19.29 0.98
N PRO A 246 -15.49 20.28 1.41
CA PRO A 246 -14.99 21.65 1.61
C PRO A 246 -14.05 21.78 2.81
N ASN A 247 -13.83 20.71 3.58
CA ASN A 247 -12.97 20.70 4.75
C ASN A 247 -11.57 20.12 4.49
N ILE A 248 -11.27 19.59 3.29
CA ILE A 248 -9.95 19.02 2.99
C ILE A 248 -8.82 20.00 3.31
N HIS A 249 -7.65 19.45 3.61
CA HIS A 249 -6.44 20.20 3.95
C HIS A 249 -6.66 21.18 5.11
N SER A 250 -7.48 20.79 6.09
CA SER A 250 -7.80 21.63 7.24
C SER A 250 -8.06 20.82 8.50
N SER A 251 -8.01 21.50 9.65
CA SER A 251 -8.36 20.91 10.95
C SER A 251 -9.82 20.42 11.08
N ARG A 252 -10.67 20.74 10.10
CA ARG A 252 -12.09 20.37 10.07
C ARG A 252 -12.36 19.10 9.28
N ASP A 253 -11.41 18.60 8.49
CA ASP A 253 -11.56 17.29 7.86
C ASP A 253 -11.46 16.21 8.93
N THR A 254 -12.60 15.84 9.49
CA THR A 254 -12.73 15.00 10.69
C THR A 254 -13.74 13.89 10.42
N TYR A 255 -13.74 12.85 11.25
CA TYR A 255 -14.70 11.75 11.12
C TYR A 255 -16.17 12.21 11.08
N ALA A 256 -16.49 13.41 11.57
CA ALA A 256 -17.84 13.98 11.58
C ALA A 256 -18.37 14.34 10.18
N SER A 257 -17.50 14.60 9.19
CA SER A 257 -17.91 14.86 7.81
C SER A 257 -18.08 13.58 6.97
N ILE A 258 -17.74 12.42 7.52
CA ILE A 258 -17.73 11.15 6.79
C ILE A 258 -19.14 10.56 6.72
N GLN A 259 -19.54 10.23 5.50
CA GLN A 259 -20.77 9.50 5.20
C GLN A 259 -20.41 8.03 5.01
N TRP A 260 -20.49 7.24 6.08
CA TRP A 260 -20.05 5.83 6.11
C TRP A 260 -20.69 4.93 5.06
N ALA A 261 -21.89 5.27 4.56
CA ALA A 261 -22.49 4.58 3.42
C ALA A 261 -21.64 4.69 2.14
N SER A 262 -20.89 5.79 1.96
CA SER A 262 -19.94 5.97 0.87
C SER A 262 -18.70 5.09 1.05
N VAL A 263 -18.12 5.10 2.24
CA VAL A 263 -16.98 4.24 2.61
C VAL A 263 -17.31 2.77 2.37
N LEU A 264 -18.49 2.30 2.83
CA LEU A 264 -18.98 0.95 2.59
C LEU A 264 -19.16 0.65 1.09
N ARG A 265 -19.70 1.61 0.32
CA ARG A 265 -19.89 1.47 -1.12
C ARG A 265 -18.55 1.28 -1.84
N HIS A 266 -17.58 2.12 -1.52
CA HIS A 266 -16.23 2.01 -2.07
C HIS A 266 -15.54 0.72 -1.63
N SER A 267 -15.65 0.31 -0.37
CA SER A 267 -15.12 -0.97 0.11
C SER A 267 -15.66 -2.18 -0.69
N LYS A 268 -16.98 -2.23 -0.93
CA LYS A 268 -17.60 -3.28 -1.77
C LYS A 268 -17.08 -3.26 -3.19
N PHE A 269 -16.99 -2.07 -3.79
CA PHE A 269 -16.46 -1.87 -5.12
C PHE A 269 -14.99 -2.31 -5.22
N THR A 270 -14.14 -1.93 -4.26
CA THR A 270 -12.72 -2.27 -4.24
C THR A 270 -12.49 -3.78 -4.13
N VAL A 271 -13.24 -4.47 -3.28
CA VAL A 271 -13.20 -5.95 -3.22
C VAL A 271 -13.63 -6.55 -4.56
N GLY A 272 -14.73 -6.07 -5.15
CA GLY A 272 -15.19 -6.52 -6.46
C GLY A 272 -14.14 -6.31 -7.56
N PHE A 273 -13.50 -5.13 -7.59
CA PHE A 273 -12.42 -4.81 -8.52
C PHE A 273 -11.26 -5.80 -8.39
N LEU A 274 -10.76 -6.01 -7.18
CA LEU A 274 -9.63 -6.90 -6.93
C LEU A 274 -9.94 -8.36 -7.28
N VAL A 275 -11.14 -8.83 -6.95
CA VAL A 275 -11.57 -10.20 -7.28
C VAL A 275 -11.66 -10.37 -8.79
N GLU A 276 -12.37 -9.49 -9.50
CA GLU A 276 -12.61 -9.64 -10.94
C GLU A 276 -11.34 -9.41 -11.76
N ALA A 277 -10.54 -8.39 -11.42
CA ALA A 277 -9.31 -8.10 -12.16
C ALA A 277 -8.21 -9.13 -11.87
N SER A 278 -8.33 -9.93 -10.82
CA SER A 278 -7.43 -11.07 -10.61
C SER A 278 -7.59 -12.19 -11.64
N TYR A 279 -8.60 -12.13 -12.52
CA TYR A 279 -8.85 -13.10 -13.59
C TYR A 279 -8.60 -12.56 -15.00
N LEU A 280 -8.24 -11.27 -15.13
CA LEU A 280 -7.71 -10.70 -16.36
C LEU A 280 -6.35 -11.34 -16.68
#